data_AF-A0A0F9NDH1-F1
#
_entry.id   AF-A0A0F9NDH1-F1
#
_cell.length_a   1.000
_cell.length_b   1.000
_cell.length_c   1.000
_cell.angle_alpha   90.00
_cell.angle_beta   90.00
_cell.angle_gamma   90.00
#
_symmetry.space_group_name_H-M   'P 1'
#
loop_
_entity.id
_entity.type
_entity.pdbx_description
1 polymer ?
#
loop_
_entity_poly.entity_id
_entity_poly.type
_entity_poly.pdbx_seq_one_letter_code
_entity_poly.pdbx_strand_id
1 'polypeptide(L)'
;MKSDIKKRKFLVILGIIFVLLTINQYNFSKNESNYDDNREIRDETNLKKPKSSEFWDENDVSSIHISADNWSATDLPWIQNQTGTWSDPHIIENVTIDGTGKTYGIFIENSNDYFTIRNVSIYNVGTGGTWDAALKLVSSSNGIIINSNFSNNEQGILLRASSNITISNNIASENTESGVYLASNSDYNVVSENYISENTNFGIYVSGNCDNNLIMKNTVLLNN
;
A
#
# COMPACT_ATOMS: atom_id res chain seq x y z
N MET A 1 24.73 -31.50 -30.07
CA MET A 1 25.14 -32.12 -28.77
C MET A 1 25.10 -31.13 -27.57
N LYS A 2 25.94 -30.09 -27.46
CA LYS A 2 25.87 -29.14 -26.32
C LYS A 2 24.57 -28.28 -26.28
N SER A 3 24.02 -27.94 -27.45
CA SER A 3 22.76 -27.17 -27.57
C SER A 3 21.53 -27.96 -27.10
N ASP A 4 21.47 -29.25 -27.45
CA ASP A 4 20.36 -30.14 -27.09
C ASP A 4 20.31 -30.41 -25.58
N ILE A 5 21.46 -30.47 -24.93
CA ILE A 5 21.57 -30.62 -23.47
C ILE A 5 21.07 -29.36 -22.76
N LYS A 6 21.35 -28.16 -23.29
CA LYS A 6 20.82 -26.90 -22.71
C LYS A 6 19.30 -26.80 -22.86
N LYS A 7 18.74 -27.16 -24.03
CA LYS A 7 17.28 -27.19 -24.25
C LYS A 7 16.58 -28.20 -23.35
N ARG A 8 17.16 -29.41 -23.18
CA ARG A 8 16.62 -30.43 -22.25
C ARG A 8 16.65 -29.96 -20.79
N LYS A 9 17.73 -29.32 -20.34
CA LYS A 9 17.81 -28.74 -18.99
C LYS A 9 16.78 -27.61 -18.78
N PHE A 10 16.60 -26.75 -19.77
CA PHE A 10 15.59 -25.68 -19.72
C PHE A 10 14.16 -26.24 -19.63
N LEU A 11 13.82 -27.26 -20.43
CA LEU A 11 12.51 -27.91 -20.39
C LEU A 11 12.24 -28.64 -19.06
N VAL A 12 13.27 -29.24 -18.45
CA VAL A 12 13.16 -29.86 -17.12
C VAL A 12 12.90 -28.79 -16.05
N ILE A 13 13.57 -27.64 -16.10
CA ILE A 13 13.33 -26.52 -15.17
C ILE A 13 11.91 -25.97 -15.35
N LEU A 14 11.45 -25.80 -16.59
CA LEU A 14 10.10 -25.33 -16.88
C LEU A 14 9.03 -26.30 -16.35
N GLY A 15 9.27 -27.61 -16.50
CA GLY A 15 8.42 -28.66 -15.95
C GLY A 15 8.36 -28.63 -14.42
N ILE A 16 9.50 -28.42 -13.75
CA ILE A 16 9.56 -28.30 -12.28
C ILE A 16 8.77 -27.06 -11.81
N ILE A 17 8.91 -25.91 -12.49
CA ILE A 17 8.15 -24.69 -12.19
C ILE A 17 6.65 -24.92 -12.35
N PHE A 18 6.23 -25.62 -13.41
CA PHE A 18 4.81 -25.90 -13.65
C PHE A 18 4.22 -26.87 -12.61
N VAL A 19 5.01 -27.86 -12.17
CA VAL A 19 4.63 -28.75 -11.07
C VAL A 19 4.54 -27.99 -9.74
N LEU A 20 5.43 -27.04 -9.47
CA LEU A 20 5.35 -26.19 -8.27
C LEU A 20 4.14 -25.26 -8.28
N LEU A 21 3.78 -24.69 -9.44
CA LEU A 21 2.59 -23.85 -9.60
C LEU A 21 1.29 -24.64 -9.39
N THR A 22 1.22 -25.86 -9.91
CA THR A 22 0.05 -26.74 -9.72
C THR A 22 -0.05 -27.27 -8.29
N ILE A 23 1.07 -27.57 -7.62
CA ILE A 23 1.10 -27.91 -6.19
C ILE A 23 0.66 -26.71 -5.34
N ASN A 24 1.09 -25.49 -5.67
CA ASN A 24 0.64 -24.28 -4.96
C ASN A 24 -0.85 -24.00 -5.14
N GLN A 25 -1.39 -24.17 -6.35
CA GLN A 25 -2.84 -24.03 -6.59
C GLN A 25 -3.65 -25.13 -5.87
N TYR A 26 -3.16 -26.37 -5.87
CA TYR A 26 -3.77 -27.47 -5.15
C TYR A 26 -3.72 -27.26 -3.62
N ASN A 27 -2.61 -26.75 -3.09
CA ASN A 27 -2.48 -26.40 -1.67
C ASN A 27 -3.37 -25.21 -1.30
N PHE A 28 -3.50 -24.21 -2.17
CA PHE A 28 -4.41 -23.08 -1.97
C PHE A 28 -5.88 -23.55 -1.91
N SER A 29 -6.29 -24.41 -2.84
CA SER A 29 -7.63 -25.02 -2.85
C SER A 29 -7.89 -25.92 -1.64
N LYS A 30 -6.88 -26.67 -1.17
CA LYS A 30 -7.02 -27.54 0.01
C LYS A 30 -7.09 -26.74 1.31
N ASN A 31 -6.42 -25.58 1.38
CA ASN A 31 -6.44 -24.66 2.53
C ASN A 31 -7.79 -23.94 2.72
N GLU A 32 -8.60 -23.76 1.68
CA GLU A 32 -9.99 -23.27 1.84
C GLU A 32 -10.93 -24.37 2.39
N SER A 33 -10.62 -25.64 2.17
CA SER A 33 -11.48 -26.79 2.54
C SER A 33 -11.18 -27.43 3.90
N ASN A 34 -10.11 -27.01 4.59
CA ASN A 34 -9.75 -27.48 5.93
C ASN A 34 -9.27 -26.31 6.80
N TYR A 35 -10.13 -25.32 7.02
CA TYR A 35 -9.89 -24.34 8.08
C TYR A 35 -10.30 -24.95 9.42
N ASP A 36 -9.46 -25.87 9.89
CA ASP A 36 -9.42 -26.28 11.29
C ASP A 36 -8.81 -25.11 12.07
N ASP A 37 -9.50 -24.69 13.14
CA ASP A 37 -9.19 -23.55 13.99
C ASP A 37 -7.91 -23.80 14.81
N ASN A 38 -6.77 -23.74 14.14
CA ASN A 38 -5.44 -23.72 14.75
C ASN A 38 -4.60 -22.68 14.02
N ARG A 39 -4.94 -21.40 14.25
CA ARG A 39 -3.96 -20.33 14.06
C ARG A 39 -2.79 -20.65 14.97
N GLU A 40 -1.60 -20.86 14.38
CA GLU A 40 -0.36 -20.56 15.07
C GLU A 40 -0.52 -19.14 15.63
N ILE A 41 -0.68 -19.07 16.95
CA ILE A 41 -0.60 -17.84 17.71
C ILE A 41 0.82 -17.34 17.48
N ARG A 42 1.02 -16.56 16.41
CA ARG A 42 2.09 -15.59 16.37
C ARG A 42 1.92 -14.79 17.64
N ASP A 43 2.95 -14.82 18.46
CA ASP A 43 2.97 -14.26 19.79
C ASP A 43 2.60 -12.77 19.74
N GLU A 44 1.29 -12.48 19.84
CA GLU A 44 0.70 -11.14 19.90
C GLU A 44 1.16 -10.39 21.16
N THR A 45 1.96 -11.02 22.03
CA THR A 45 2.46 -10.41 23.27
C THR A 45 3.59 -9.40 23.04
N ASN A 46 4.21 -9.38 21.84
CA ASN A 46 5.20 -8.36 21.47
C ASN A 46 4.68 -7.31 20.49
N LEU A 47 3.43 -7.41 20.04
CA LEU A 47 2.74 -6.25 19.45
C LEU A 47 2.24 -5.41 20.61
N LYS A 48 2.69 -4.15 20.71
CA LYS A 48 2.06 -3.18 21.61
C LYS A 48 0.58 -3.13 21.24
N LYS A 49 -0.27 -3.80 22.03
CA LYS A 49 -1.72 -3.73 21.88
C LYS A 49 -2.11 -2.24 21.88
N PRO A 50 -2.88 -1.76 20.88
CA PRO A 50 -3.41 -0.41 20.92
C PRO A 50 -4.14 -0.23 22.25
N LYS A 51 -3.84 0.86 22.96
CA LYS A 51 -4.57 1.18 24.19
C LYS A 51 -6.04 1.34 23.80
N SER A 52 -6.91 0.66 24.55
CA SER A 52 -8.36 0.70 24.37
C SER A 52 -8.88 2.13 24.46
N SER A 53 -9.60 2.56 23.42
CA SER A 53 -10.72 3.52 23.44
C SER A 53 -10.71 4.65 24.48
N GLU A 54 -9.60 5.34 24.63
CA GLU A 54 -9.58 6.70 25.15
C GLU A 54 -9.10 7.57 23.98
N PHE A 55 -10.05 8.34 23.46
CA PHE A 55 -9.90 9.49 22.57
C PHE A 55 -8.41 9.87 22.36
N TRP A 56 -7.86 9.60 21.19
CA TRP A 56 -6.64 10.31 20.79
C TRP A 56 -7.03 11.78 20.76
N ASP A 57 -6.27 12.64 21.44
CA ASP A 57 -6.46 14.08 21.29
C ASP A 57 -6.31 14.35 19.79
N GLU A 58 -7.43 14.62 19.14
CA GLU A 58 -7.59 14.89 17.71
C GLU A 58 -6.68 16.03 17.21
N ASN A 59 -5.99 16.69 18.14
CA ASN A 59 -5.02 17.75 17.92
C ASN A 59 -3.56 17.31 17.73
N ASP A 60 -3.17 16.05 17.99
CA ASP A 60 -1.74 15.70 18.10
C ASP A 60 -1.08 15.13 16.81
N VAL A 61 -1.85 14.68 15.82
CA VAL A 61 -1.28 14.15 14.56
C VAL A 61 -1.98 14.76 13.36
N SER A 62 -1.58 15.98 13.04
CA SER A 62 -2.12 16.65 11.86
C SER A 62 -1.50 16.16 10.54
N SER A 63 -0.31 15.54 10.59
CA SER A 63 0.34 14.89 9.43
C SER A 63 1.60 14.14 9.85
N ILE A 64 2.08 13.21 9.00
CA ILE A 64 3.37 12.53 9.10
C ILE A 64 4.16 12.84 7.83
N HIS A 65 5.41 13.28 7.98
CA HIS A 65 6.30 13.51 6.84
C HIS A 65 7.62 12.78 7.03
N ILE A 66 7.90 11.85 6.11
CA ILE A 66 9.14 11.09 6.02
C ILE A 66 9.88 11.53 4.76
N SER A 67 11.15 11.88 4.89
CA SER A 67 12.02 12.30 3.79
C SER A 67 13.31 11.48 3.85
N ALA A 68 13.63 10.80 2.76
CA ALA A 68 14.76 9.89 2.63
C ALA A 68 14.79 8.78 3.71
N ASP A 69 15.79 8.82 4.58
CA ASP A 69 16.08 7.85 5.65
C ASP A 69 15.63 8.36 7.04
N ASN A 70 14.85 9.44 7.10
CA ASN A 70 14.45 10.05 8.37
C ASN A 70 13.40 9.25 9.15
N TRP A 71 13.09 8.01 8.76
CA TRP A 71 12.16 7.12 9.45
C TRP A 71 12.45 7.12 10.96
N SER A 72 13.72 6.91 11.35
CA SER A 72 14.15 6.90 12.75
C SER A 72 14.00 8.21 13.51
N ALA A 73 13.81 9.34 12.82
CA ALA A 73 13.63 10.65 13.46
C ALA A 73 12.21 10.82 14.04
N THR A 74 11.29 9.92 13.71
CA THR A 74 9.89 9.99 14.14
C THR A 74 9.64 9.01 15.27
N ASP A 75 9.67 9.47 16.52
CA ASP A 75 9.34 8.66 17.70
C ASP A 75 7.85 8.79 18.03
N LEU A 76 7.01 8.16 17.19
CA LEU A 76 5.56 8.16 17.34
C LEU A 76 5.06 6.74 17.57
N PRO A 77 4.05 6.53 18.44
CA PRO A 77 3.56 5.18 18.79
C PRO A 77 3.09 4.32 17.62
N TRP A 78 2.67 4.95 16.52
CA TRP A 78 2.18 4.31 15.30
C TRP A 78 3.26 4.14 14.23
N ILE A 79 4.52 4.48 14.52
CA ILE A 79 5.65 4.25 13.62
C ILE A 79 6.63 3.28 14.27
N GLN A 80 6.89 2.17 13.60
CA GLN A 80 7.94 1.22 13.96
C GLN A 80 9.14 1.45 13.05
N ASN A 81 10.18 2.04 13.63
CA ASN A 81 11.44 2.31 12.95
C ASN A 81 12.31 1.05 12.91
N GLN A 82 12.07 0.23 11.89
CA GLN A 82 12.84 -0.98 11.59
C GLN A 82 14.09 -0.65 10.74
N THR A 83 14.72 -1.65 10.13
CA THR A 83 15.91 -1.44 9.29
C THR A 83 15.61 -0.99 7.86
N GLY A 84 14.34 -1.00 7.44
CA GLY A 84 13.94 -0.61 6.08
C GLY A 84 14.33 -1.65 5.03
N THR A 85 14.56 -2.90 5.44
CA THR A 85 14.91 -4.00 4.53
C THR A 85 13.66 -4.83 4.18
N TRP A 86 13.70 -5.62 3.11
CA TRP A 86 12.57 -6.49 2.73
C TRP A 86 12.10 -7.41 3.86
N SER A 87 13.04 -7.90 4.68
CA SER A 87 12.74 -8.77 5.83
C SER A 87 12.29 -8.03 7.08
N ASP A 88 12.50 -6.71 7.15
CA ASP A 88 12.30 -5.88 8.33
C ASP A 88 11.97 -4.43 7.90
N PRO A 89 10.77 -4.21 7.29
CA PRO A 89 10.37 -2.93 6.72
C PRO A 89 9.89 -1.94 7.78
N HIS A 90 10.04 -0.64 7.57
CA HIS A 90 9.40 0.36 8.44
C HIS A 90 7.88 0.17 8.44
N ILE A 91 7.22 0.39 9.58
CA ILE A 91 5.76 0.20 9.68
C ILE A 91 5.10 1.48 10.16
N ILE A 92 4.09 1.97 9.44
CA ILE A 92 3.12 2.94 9.94
C ILE A 92 1.79 2.23 10.09
N GLU A 93 1.22 2.19 11.29
CA GLU A 93 -0.02 1.45 11.52
C GLU A 93 -0.90 1.97 12.66
N ASN A 94 -2.19 1.65 12.59
CA ASN A 94 -3.16 1.88 13.65
C ASN A 94 -3.31 3.36 14.03
N VAL A 95 -3.20 4.27 13.05
CA VAL A 95 -3.34 5.71 13.25
C VAL A 95 -4.49 6.29 12.44
N THR A 96 -5.22 7.22 13.05
CA THR A 96 -6.22 8.05 12.38
C THR A 96 -5.69 9.48 12.32
N ILE A 97 -5.75 10.10 11.13
CA ILE A 97 -5.25 11.45 10.87
C ILE A 97 -6.39 12.31 10.33
N ASP A 98 -6.74 13.36 11.06
CA ASP A 98 -7.54 14.47 10.53
C ASP A 98 -6.60 15.47 9.88
N GLY A 99 -6.62 15.50 8.56
CA GLY A 99 -5.77 16.35 7.73
C GLY A 99 -6.33 17.75 7.48
N THR A 100 -7.30 18.22 8.27
CA THR A 100 -7.94 19.53 8.08
C THR A 100 -6.89 20.64 7.90
N GLY A 101 -6.96 21.34 6.77
CA GLY A 101 -6.04 22.44 6.43
C GLY A 101 -4.63 21.99 6.06
N LYS A 102 -4.42 20.70 5.80
CA LYS A 102 -3.14 20.13 5.34
C LYS A 102 -3.23 19.70 3.87
N THR A 103 -2.05 19.67 3.26
CA THR A 103 -1.86 19.18 1.89
C THR A 103 -1.53 17.68 1.84
N TYR A 104 -1.27 17.06 2.99
CA TYR A 104 -1.05 15.62 3.11
C TYR A 104 -1.38 15.12 4.51
N GLY A 105 -1.82 13.86 4.61
CA GLY A 105 -1.90 13.15 5.89
C GLY A 105 -0.59 12.41 6.18
N ILE A 106 -0.19 11.52 5.27
CA ILE A 106 1.14 10.91 5.26
C ILE A 106 1.85 11.30 3.97
N PHE A 107 3.04 11.88 4.09
CA PHE A 107 3.91 12.17 2.98
C PHE A 107 5.23 11.40 3.15
N ILE A 108 5.59 10.58 2.16
CA ILE A 108 6.91 9.94 2.08
C ILE A 108 7.57 10.41 0.79
N GLU A 109 8.77 10.98 0.91
CA GLU A 109 9.56 11.40 -0.24
C GLU A 109 10.99 10.87 -0.25
N ASN A 110 11.49 10.61 -1.46
CA ASN A 110 12.89 10.24 -1.72
C ASN A 110 13.38 9.01 -0.95
N SER A 111 12.48 8.07 -0.62
CA SER A 111 12.83 6.86 0.14
C SER A 111 12.85 5.61 -0.72
N ASN A 112 13.88 4.79 -0.58
CA ASN A 112 13.97 3.47 -1.22
C ASN A 112 13.87 2.33 -0.19
N ASP A 113 13.65 2.67 1.07
CA ASP A 113 13.50 1.70 2.14
C ASP A 113 12.19 0.94 1.96
N TYR A 114 12.17 -0.31 2.41
CA TYR A 114 10.95 -1.08 2.46
C TYR A 114 10.06 -0.57 3.59
N PHE A 115 8.79 -0.32 3.30
CA PHE A 115 7.82 0.13 4.29
C PHE A 115 6.44 -0.49 4.12
N THR A 116 5.69 -0.55 5.21
CA THR A 116 4.29 -0.99 5.25
C THR A 116 3.42 0.07 5.93
N ILE A 117 2.37 0.51 5.25
CA ILE A 117 1.31 1.35 5.80
C ILE A 117 0.07 0.47 5.92
N ARG A 118 -0.45 0.26 7.15
CA ARG A 118 -1.60 -0.62 7.36
C ARG A 118 -2.51 -0.21 8.50
N ASN A 119 -3.81 -0.47 8.36
CA ASN A 119 -4.82 -0.08 9.34
C ASN A 119 -4.72 1.43 9.70
N VAL A 120 -4.58 2.26 8.67
CA VAL A 120 -4.53 3.72 8.79
C VAL A 120 -5.82 4.32 8.25
N SER A 121 -6.31 5.38 8.87
CA SER A 121 -7.45 6.18 8.37
C SER A 121 -7.04 7.64 8.22
N ILE A 122 -7.23 8.23 7.05
CA ILE A 122 -6.90 9.65 6.78
C ILE A 122 -8.08 10.30 6.08
N TYR A 123 -8.53 11.44 6.60
CA TYR A 123 -9.65 12.21 6.05
C TYR A 123 -9.40 13.72 6.20
N ASN A 124 -10.20 14.54 5.51
CA ASN A 124 -10.13 16.01 5.50
C ASN A 124 -8.82 16.62 4.97
N VAL A 125 -7.98 15.85 4.25
CA VAL A 125 -6.82 16.42 3.54
C VAL A 125 -7.27 17.13 2.28
N GLY A 126 -6.76 18.34 2.05
CA GLY A 126 -7.03 19.10 0.83
C GLY A 126 -7.08 20.59 1.08
N THR A 127 -6.38 21.36 0.25
CA THR A 127 -6.40 22.82 0.25
C THR A 127 -6.81 23.41 -1.10
N GLY A 128 -7.26 22.56 -2.03
CA GLY A 128 -7.51 22.90 -3.43
C GLY A 128 -6.24 22.79 -4.30
N GLY A 129 -5.25 22.04 -3.82
CA GLY A 129 -3.99 21.82 -4.50
C GLY A 129 -4.01 20.53 -5.32
N THR A 130 -3.58 20.58 -6.58
CA THR A 130 -3.57 19.44 -7.53
C THR A 130 -2.80 18.19 -7.06
N TRP A 131 -2.00 18.31 -6.01
CA TRP A 131 -1.17 17.23 -5.48
C TRP A 131 -1.43 16.97 -4.00
N ASP A 132 -2.55 17.46 -3.47
CA ASP A 132 -2.94 17.23 -2.09
C ASP A 132 -3.57 15.85 -1.97
N ALA A 133 -3.08 15.03 -1.05
CA ALA A 133 -3.49 13.63 -0.95
C ALA A 133 -3.38 13.09 0.46
N ALA A 134 -4.33 12.25 0.86
CA ALA A 134 -4.31 11.58 2.15
C ALA A 134 -3.00 10.81 2.36
N LEU A 135 -2.65 9.96 1.40
CA LEU A 135 -1.33 9.35 1.29
C LEU A 135 -0.62 9.84 0.04
N LYS A 136 0.54 10.47 0.23
CA LYS A 136 1.37 11.04 -0.83
C LYS A 136 2.74 10.36 -0.84
N LEU A 137 3.09 9.72 -1.95
CA LEU A 137 4.43 9.16 -2.18
C LEU A 137 5.09 9.90 -3.34
N VAL A 138 6.30 10.45 -3.12
CA VAL A 138 7.07 11.16 -4.14
C VAL A 138 8.46 10.56 -4.25
N SER A 139 8.89 10.19 -5.46
CA SER A 139 10.24 9.64 -5.69
C SER A 139 10.59 8.49 -4.73
N SER A 140 9.61 7.64 -4.42
CA SER A 140 9.75 6.59 -3.40
C SER A 140 9.47 5.21 -3.96
N SER A 141 10.03 4.17 -3.33
CA SER A 141 9.85 2.80 -3.79
C SER A 141 9.65 1.79 -2.66
N ASN A 142 9.28 0.56 -3.01
CA ASN A 142 9.26 -0.61 -2.11
C ASN A 142 8.24 -0.55 -0.95
N GLY A 143 7.10 0.11 -1.20
CA GLY A 143 6.02 0.28 -0.22
C GLY A 143 4.88 -0.72 -0.38
N ILE A 144 4.30 -1.14 0.76
CA ILE A 144 3.04 -1.89 0.83
C ILE A 144 2.00 -1.03 1.56
N ILE A 145 0.88 -0.74 0.91
CA ILE A 145 -0.25 0.01 1.45
C ILE A 145 -1.44 -0.94 1.50
N ILE A 146 -1.91 -1.27 2.69
CA ILE A 146 -2.91 -2.31 2.86
C ILE A 146 -3.93 -2.05 3.97
N ASN A 147 -5.18 -2.49 3.81
CA ASN A 147 -6.22 -2.45 4.85
C ASN A 147 -6.38 -1.06 5.49
N SER A 148 -6.34 -0.01 4.67
CA SER A 148 -6.39 1.39 5.12
C SER A 148 -7.53 2.15 4.43
N ASN A 149 -7.95 3.25 5.04
CA ASN A 149 -9.02 4.10 4.55
C ASN A 149 -8.51 5.51 4.23
N PHE A 150 -8.59 5.90 2.96
CA PHE A 150 -8.17 7.19 2.43
C PHE A 150 -9.36 7.94 1.80
N SER A 151 -10.50 7.91 2.48
CA SER A 151 -11.75 8.52 1.99
C SER A 151 -11.95 9.95 2.52
N ASN A 152 -12.78 10.73 1.84
CA ASN A 152 -13.09 12.13 2.21
C ASN A 152 -11.87 13.06 2.19
N ASN A 153 -11.05 12.98 1.15
CA ASN A 153 -9.91 13.86 0.92
C ASN A 153 -9.98 14.50 -0.47
N GLU A 154 -9.01 15.33 -0.83
CA GLU A 154 -8.84 15.80 -2.20
C GLU A 154 -8.45 14.64 -3.12
N GLN A 155 -7.31 14.01 -2.87
CA GLN A 155 -6.99 12.68 -3.40
C GLN A 155 -6.84 11.67 -2.27
N GLY A 156 -7.24 10.42 -2.52
CA GLY A 156 -7.03 9.34 -1.56
C GLY A 156 -5.56 8.94 -1.48
N ILE A 157 -5.04 8.36 -2.57
CA ILE A 157 -3.65 7.91 -2.67
C ILE A 157 -3.00 8.51 -3.93
N LEU A 158 -1.86 9.19 -3.76
CA LEU A 158 -1.07 9.76 -4.84
C LEU A 158 0.33 9.15 -4.88
N LEU A 159 0.69 8.55 -6.02
CA LEU A 159 2.04 8.14 -6.37
C LEU A 159 2.60 9.10 -7.42
N ARG A 160 3.74 9.73 -7.15
CA ARG A 160 4.44 10.59 -8.11
C ARG A 160 5.89 10.14 -8.25
N ALA A 161 6.31 9.82 -9.47
CA ALA A 161 7.65 9.26 -9.74
C ALA A 161 8.01 8.10 -8.79
N SER A 162 7.04 7.27 -8.41
CA SER A 162 7.19 6.23 -7.41
C SER A 162 6.96 4.85 -8.01
N SER A 163 7.73 3.85 -7.58
CA SER A 163 7.77 2.54 -8.24
C SER A 163 7.81 1.38 -7.26
N ASN A 164 7.41 0.19 -7.71
CA ASN A 164 7.34 -1.01 -6.86
C ASN A 164 6.47 -0.81 -5.60
N ILE A 165 5.38 -0.05 -5.73
CA ILE A 165 4.39 0.14 -4.68
C ILE A 165 3.24 -0.84 -4.87
N THR A 166 2.83 -1.51 -3.80
CA THR A 166 1.63 -2.36 -3.78
C THR A 166 0.52 -1.69 -2.97
N ILE A 167 -0.60 -1.37 -3.61
CA ILE A 167 -1.80 -0.78 -3.01
C ILE A 167 -2.90 -1.85 -3.05
N SER A 168 -3.28 -2.40 -1.90
CA SER A 168 -4.29 -3.47 -1.87
C SER A 168 -5.24 -3.45 -0.69
N ASN A 169 -6.48 -3.92 -0.88
CA ASN A 169 -7.49 -3.99 0.20
C ASN A 169 -7.72 -2.67 0.93
N ASN A 170 -7.57 -1.54 0.23
CA ASN A 170 -7.85 -0.22 0.79
C ASN A 170 -9.21 0.30 0.33
N ILE A 171 -9.72 1.29 1.08
CA ILE A 171 -10.89 2.07 0.72
C ILE A 171 -10.42 3.47 0.32
N ALA A 172 -10.77 3.93 -0.88
CA ALA A 172 -10.51 5.30 -1.33
C ALA A 172 -11.78 5.86 -1.97
N SER A 173 -12.67 6.38 -1.14
CA SER A 173 -14.02 6.80 -1.55
C SER A 173 -14.31 8.25 -1.23
N GLU A 174 -15.29 8.84 -1.91
CA GLU A 174 -15.77 10.20 -1.61
C GLU A 174 -14.66 11.26 -1.65
N ASN A 175 -13.61 11.05 -2.48
CA ASN A 175 -12.58 12.07 -2.67
C ASN A 175 -13.02 13.10 -3.71
N THR A 176 -12.65 14.37 -3.49
CA THR A 176 -13.06 15.47 -4.38
C THR A 176 -12.28 15.51 -5.69
N GLU A 177 -11.27 14.66 -5.85
CA GLU A 177 -10.62 14.35 -7.12
C GLU A 177 -10.57 12.84 -7.38
N SER A 178 -9.44 12.18 -7.08
CA SER A 178 -9.17 10.81 -7.46
C SER A 178 -9.05 9.90 -6.24
N GLY A 179 -9.58 8.67 -6.34
CA GLY A 179 -9.36 7.65 -5.32
C GLY A 179 -7.89 7.23 -5.27
N VAL A 180 -7.34 6.81 -6.42
CA VAL A 180 -5.92 6.47 -6.58
C VAL A 180 -5.37 7.14 -7.83
N TYR A 181 -4.25 7.87 -7.70
CA TYR A 181 -3.58 8.54 -8.80
C TYR A 181 -2.10 8.13 -8.91
N LEU A 182 -1.71 7.57 -10.06
CA LEU A 182 -0.33 7.32 -10.46
C LEU A 182 0.11 8.39 -11.46
N ALA A 183 1.14 9.15 -11.11
CA ALA A 183 1.60 10.30 -11.87
C ALA A 183 3.11 10.27 -12.14
N SER A 184 3.53 10.91 -13.24
CA SER A 184 4.93 11.29 -13.51
C SER A 184 5.96 10.14 -13.41
N ASN A 185 5.95 9.16 -14.32
CA ASN A 185 6.86 8.01 -14.30
C ASN A 185 6.70 7.13 -13.05
N SER A 186 5.45 6.91 -12.63
CA SER A 186 5.15 5.96 -11.57
C SER A 186 4.96 4.57 -12.18
N ASP A 187 6.05 3.81 -12.24
CA ASP A 187 6.13 2.53 -12.97
C ASP A 187 6.13 1.32 -12.03
N TYR A 188 5.75 0.15 -12.56
CA TYR A 188 5.85 -1.14 -11.84
C TYR A 188 5.06 -1.21 -10.51
N ASN A 189 3.95 -0.49 -10.41
CA ASN A 189 3.08 -0.53 -9.24
C ASN A 189 1.94 -1.53 -9.43
N VAL A 190 1.41 -2.04 -8.31
CA VAL A 190 0.26 -2.94 -8.27
C VAL A 190 -0.86 -2.26 -7.51
N VAL A 191 -2.04 -2.13 -8.13
CA VAL A 191 -3.26 -1.66 -7.48
C VAL A 191 -4.30 -2.76 -7.57
N SER A 192 -4.59 -3.43 -6.46
CA SER A 192 -5.46 -4.61 -6.47
C SER A 192 -6.40 -4.74 -5.29
N GLU A 193 -7.62 -5.25 -5.54
CA GLU A 193 -8.55 -5.60 -4.44
C GLU A 193 -8.96 -4.39 -3.58
N ASN A 194 -8.89 -3.18 -4.13
CA ASN A 194 -9.34 -1.96 -3.45
C ASN A 194 -10.82 -1.69 -3.74
N TYR A 195 -11.49 -1.03 -2.79
CA TYR A 195 -12.84 -0.49 -2.94
C TYR A 195 -12.76 1.02 -3.17
N ILE A 196 -13.16 1.46 -4.36
CA ILE A 196 -12.96 2.83 -4.84
C ILE A 196 -14.28 3.34 -5.39
N SER A 197 -14.96 4.21 -4.65
CA SER A 197 -16.27 4.70 -5.06
C SER A 197 -16.49 6.18 -4.83
N GLU A 198 -17.41 6.76 -5.61
CA GLU A 198 -17.93 8.11 -5.35
C GLU A 198 -16.85 9.22 -5.37
N ASN A 199 -15.76 9.00 -6.13
CA ASN A 199 -14.75 10.03 -6.34
C ASN A 199 -15.18 10.98 -7.47
N THR A 200 -14.99 12.29 -7.25
CA THR A 200 -15.56 13.35 -8.09
C THR A 200 -14.93 13.44 -9.48
N ASN A 201 -13.67 13.02 -9.68
CA ASN A 201 -13.01 13.08 -10.99
C ASN A 201 -12.66 11.70 -11.54
N PHE A 202 -11.98 10.85 -10.77
CA PHE A 202 -11.55 9.53 -11.25
C PHE A 202 -11.55 8.51 -10.11
N GLY A 203 -11.90 7.25 -10.39
CA GLY A 203 -11.66 6.17 -9.42
C GLY A 203 -10.16 5.86 -9.30
N ILE A 204 -9.59 5.33 -10.37
CA ILE A 204 -8.15 5.10 -10.53
C ILE A 204 -7.69 5.86 -11.77
N TYR A 205 -6.72 6.75 -11.62
CA TYR A 205 -6.11 7.47 -12.73
C TYR A 205 -4.63 7.13 -12.85
N VAL A 206 -4.18 6.84 -14.07
CA VAL A 206 -2.78 6.56 -14.40
C VAL A 206 -2.38 7.53 -15.51
N SER A 207 -1.49 8.48 -15.20
CA SER A 207 -1.07 9.50 -16.17
C SER A 207 -0.23 8.90 -17.30
N GLY A 208 -0.04 9.68 -18.36
CA GLY A 208 0.95 9.34 -19.38
C GLY A 208 2.34 9.11 -18.79
N ASN A 209 3.11 8.19 -19.40
CA ASN A 209 4.42 7.74 -18.92
C ASN A 209 4.33 7.18 -17.49
N CYS A 210 3.50 6.16 -17.29
CA CYS A 210 3.42 5.37 -16.05
C CYS A 210 3.27 3.90 -16.49
N ASP A 211 4.40 3.27 -16.78
CA ASP A 211 4.48 2.03 -17.52
C ASP A 211 4.53 0.80 -16.60
N ASN A 212 4.11 -0.35 -17.13
CA ASN A 212 4.18 -1.65 -16.44
C ASN A 212 3.43 -1.72 -15.10
N ASN A 213 2.39 -0.91 -14.93
CA ASN A 213 1.50 -0.97 -13.78
C ASN A 213 0.45 -2.08 -13.95
N LEU A 214 0.10 -2.75 -12.85
CA LEU A 214 -0.88 -3.83 -12.82
C LEU A 214 -2.09 -3.42 -11.99
N ILE A 215 -3.23 -3.22 -12.65
CA ILE A 215 -4.49 -2.86 -12.02
C ILE A 215 -5.45 -4.05 -12.15
N MET A 216 -5.82 -4.69 -11.04
CA MET A 216 -6.67 -5.89 -11.10
C MET A 216 -7.62 -6.02 -9.91
N LYS A 217 -8.77 -6.67 -10.10
CA LYS A 217 -9.70 -7.05 -9.02
C LYS A 217 -10.17 -5.91 -8.10
N ASN A 218 -10.08 -4.65 -8.54
CA ASN A 218 -10.63 -3.52 -7.78
C ASN A 218 -12.14 -3.44 -8.02
N THR A 219 -12.88 -3.06 -6.99
CA THR A 219 -14.29 -2.66 -7.11
C THR A 219 -14.32 -1.15 -7.32
N VAL A 220 -14.62 -0.71 -8.54
CA VAL A 220 -14.63 0.71 -8.93
C VAL A 220 -16.06 1.08 -9.34
N LEU A 221 -16.74 1.88 -8.52
CA LEU A 221 -18.19 2.16 -8.66
C LEU A 221 -18.48 3.65 -8.51
N LEU A 222 -19.41 4.20 -9.30
CA LEU A 222 -19.93 5.56 -9.09
C LEU A 222 -18.86 6.67 -9.07
N ASN A 223 -17.77 6.51 -9.82
CA ASN A 223 -16.78 7.56 -10.02
C ASN A 223 -17.10 8.30 -11.33
N ASN A 224 -16.80 9.59 -11.40
CA ASN A 224 -17.02 10.38 -12.61
C ASN A 224 -15.95 10.16 -13.69
#